data_AF-A0A2E2MTG9-F1
#
_entry.id   AF-A0A2E2MTG9-F1
#
_cell.length_a   1.000
_cell.length_b   1.000
_cell.length_c   1.000
_cell.angle_alpha   90.00
_cell.angle_beta   90.00
_cell.angle_gamma   90.00
#
_symmetry.space_group_name_H-M   'P 1'
#
loop_
_entity.id
_entity.type
_entity.pdbx_description
1 polymer ?
#
loop_
_entity_poly.entity_id
_entity_poly.type
_entity_poly.pdbx_seq_one_letter_code
_entity_poly.pdbx_strand_id
1 'polypeptide(L)'
;MKAFSSVQLDLLYKGFKYFVYSLLTLNIILFFQEESLATQQTFSQGITIKDIIQGFAATIDTAAWVLLLLLFELETAVLQPNTLSKPRVKISFALIRVFSYGFIIYAFYGYISKMLLISGISPYPIDDVCALIAQNFSTIDNLDEYPMLVVDSCSHLNNQELFKLNGQKIIGTADQWSAIQWLTRVDVINSITWIMVVLVLEADVRLQQQSRFEGTLVSVSKLIKILLYTILFAAATYWGFLGDFLDFWDAFMWLVAFFFIEMNLFKDDQAEPNIR
;
A
#
# COMPACT_ATOMS: atom_id res chain seq x y z
N MET A 1 -12.19 -38.23 3.01
CA MET A 1 -11.90 -36.94 3.68
C MET A 1 -12.66 -36.92 4.99
N LYS A 2 -11.99 -36.78 6.14
CA LYS A 2 -12.68 -36.55 7.43
C LYS A 2 -13.20 -35.12 7.45
N ALA A 3 -14.48 -34.94 7.75
CA ALA A 3 -15.05 -33.61 7.98
C ALA A 3 -14.42 -33.01 9.24
N PHE A 4 -13.94 -31.76 9.16
CA PHE A 4 -13.43 -31.02 10.31
C PHE A 4 -14.57 -30.70 11.29
N SER A 5 -14.29 -30.73 12.59
CA SER A 5 -15.25 -30.27 13.60
C SER A 5 -15.34 -28.73 13.60
N SER A 6 -16.45 -28.17 14.09
CA SER A 6 -16.65 -26.71 14.18
C SER A 6 -15.51 -26.01 14.94
N VAL A 7 -15.00 -26.63 16.01
CA VAL A 7 -13.87 -26.13 16.80
C VAL A 7 -12.58 -26.08 15.99
N GLN A 8 -12.33 -27.08 15.14
CA GLN A 8 -11.14 -27.12 14.28
C GLN A 8 -11.21 -26.05 13.19
N LEU A 9 -12.41 -25.80 12.65
CA LEU A 9 -12.63 -24.77 11.64
C LEU A 9 -12.39 -23.36 12.21
N ASP A 10 -12.85 -23.09 13.44
CA ASP A 10 -12.61 -21.83 14.14
C ASP A 10 -11.13 -21.59 14.45
N LEU A 11 -10.42 -22.64 14.90
CA LEU A 11 -8.97 -22.58 15.13
C LEU A 11 -8.20 -22.30 13.84
N LEU A 12 -8.56 -22.98 12.75
CA LEU A 12 -7.96 -22.76 11.44
C LEU A 12 -8.21 -21.33 10.94
N TYR A 13 -9.44 -20.84 11.09
CA TYR A 13 -9.81 -19.48 10.71
C TYR A 13 -9.00 -18.43 11.48
N LYS A 14 -8.93 -18.54 12.83
CA LYS A 14 -8.13 -17.63 13.67
C LYS A 14 -6.65 -17.71 13.34
N GLY A 15 -6.12 -18.93 13.15
CA GLY A 15 -4.73 -19.15 12.78
C GLY A 15 -4.38 -18.49 11.44
N PHE A 16 -5.22 -18.67 10.42
CA PHE A 16 -5.04 -18.05 9.11
C PHE A 16 -5.10 -16.52 9.19
N LYS A 17 -6.06 -15.97 9.94
CA LYS A 17 -6.19 -14.52 10.13
C LYS A 17 -4.94 -13.89 10.76
N TYR A 18 -4.44 -14.45 11.86
CA TYR A 18 -3.23 -13.94 12.50
C TYR A 18 -1.95 -14.19 11.67
N PHE A 19 -1.94 -15.23 10.84
CA PHE A 19 -0.88 -15.44 9.86
C PHE A 19 -0.85 -14.30 8.83
N VAL A 20 -2.00 -13.93 8.26
CA VAL A 20 -2.13 -12.77 7.36
C VAL A 20 -1.65 -11.49 8.04
N TYR A 21 -2.04 -11.23 9.29
CA TYR A 21 -1.63 -10.02 10.01
C TYR A 21 -0.12 -9.99 10.29
N SER A 22 0.47 -11.16 10.56
CA SER A 22 1.92 -11.29 10.78
C SER A 22 2.69 -11.01 9.49
N LEU A 23 2.18 -11.50 8.35
CA LEU A 23 2.78 -11.23 7.04
C LEU A 23 2.67 -9.75 6.65
N LEU A 24 1.52 -9.11 6.86
CA LEU A 24 1.38 -7.66 6.66
C LEU A 24 2.32 -6.86 7.57
N THR A 25 2.55 -7.32 8.80
CA THR A 25 3.53 -6.70 9.70
C THR A 25 4.97 -6.88 9.19
N LEU A 26 5.28 -8.05 8.60
CA LEU A 26 6.57 -8.31 7.97
C LEU A 26 6.80 -7.41 6.74
N ASN A 27 5.75 -7.16 5.94
CA ASN A 27 5.84 -6.28 4.77
C ASN A 27 6.34 -4.87 5.14
N ILE A 28 6.00 -4.35 6.33
CA ILE A 28 6.53 -3.07 6.82
C ILE A 28 8.06 -3.06 6.84
N ILE A 29 8.68 -4.17 7.27
CA ILE A 29 10.14 -4.30 7.36
C ILE A 29 10.75 -4.42 5.95
N LEU A 30 10.08 -5.17 5.07
CA LEU A 30 10.53 -5.36 3.68
C LEU A 30 10.50 -4.05 2.90
N PHE A 31 9.39 -3.31 2.96
CA PHE A 31 9.28 -1.98 2.34
C PHE A 31 10.33 -1.04 2.91
N PHE A 32 10.53 -1.03 4.24
CA PHE A 32 11.55 -0.17 4.85
C PHE A 32 12.95 -0.47 4.32
N GLN A 33 13.26 -1.75 4.05
CA GLN A 33 14.54 -2.15 3.50
C GLN A 33 14.73 -1.60 2.08
N GLU A 34 13.79 -1.84 1.17
CA GLU A 34 13.85 -1.35 -0.22
C GLU A 34 13.90 0.17 -0.29
N GLU A 35 12.97 0.84 0.41
CA GLU A 35 12.87 2.29 0.46
C GLU A 35 14.12 2.95 1.06
N SER A 36 14.76 2.31 2.05
CA SER A 36 16.01 2.82 2.62
C SER A 36 17.18 2.78 1.63
N LEU A 37 17.25 1.78 0.76
CA LEU A 37 18.28 1.65 -0.27
C LEU A 37 18.05 2.66 -1.39
N ALA A 38 16.81 2.79 -1.85
CA ALA A 38 16.41 3.75 -2.89
C ALA A 38 16.65 5.20 -2.46
N THR A 39 16.30 5.53 -1.21
CA THR A 39 16.45 6.86 -0.62
C THR A 39 17.91 7.27 -0.50
N GLN A 40 18.82 6.34 -0.17
CA GLN A 40 20.26 6.62 -0.11
C GLN A 40 20.82 7.11 -1.45
N GLN A 41 20.35 6.55 -2.57
CA GLN A 41 20.79 6.96 -3.91
C GLN A 41 20.10 8.25 -4.38
N THR A 42 18.82 8.43 -4.01
CA THR A 42 18.00 9.57 -4.44
C THR A 42 18.22 10.84 -3.61
N PHE A 43 18.73 10.74 -2.37
CA PHE A 43 18.94 11.90 -1.50
C PHE A 43 20.38 12.02 -1.01
N SER A 44 21.32 11.96 -1.95
CA SER A 44 22.78 12.06 -1.69
C SER A 44 23.24 13.36 -1.02
N GLN A 45 22.40 14.39 -0.92
CA GLN A 45 22.72 15.69 -0.28
C GLN A 45 22.10 15.88 1.12
N GLY A 46 21.47 14.85 1.68
CA GLY A 46 20.85 14.89 3.01
C GLY A 46 19.33 14.74 2.96
N ILE A 47 18.73 14.39 4.10
CA ILE A 47 17.30 14.09 4.23
C ILE A 47 16.59 15.23 4.98
N THR A 48 15.65 15.91 4.31
CA THR A 48 14.70 16.84 4.95
C THR A 48 13.44 16.07 5.38
N ILE A 49 12.63 16.64 6.29
CA ILE A 49 11.33 16.05 6.71
C ILE A 49 10.43 15.74 5.51
N LYS A 50 10.47 16.56 4.44
CA LYS A 50 9.73 16.32 3.20
C LYS A 50 10.26 15.11 2.40
N ASP A 51 11.56 14.87 2.47
CA ASP A 51 12.23 13.78 1.75
C ASP A 51 11.97 12.43 2.43
N ILE A 52 11.76 12.41 3.76
CA ILE A 52 11.33 11.20 4.49
C ILE A 52 9.99 10.68 3.96
N ILE A 53 9.06 11.58 3.63
CA ILE A 53 7.72 11.21 3.13
C ILE A 53 7.83 10.51 1.79
N GLN A 54 8.62 11.13 0.91
CA GLN A 54 8.76 10.67 -0.45
C GLN A 54 9.57 9.37 -0.52
N GLY A 55 10.54 9.22 0.38
CA GLY A 55 11.39 8.04 0.47
C GLY A 55 10.71 6.83 1.11
N PHE A 56 9.76 7.03 2.04
CA PHE A 56 9.19 5.94 2.86
C PHE A 56 7.65 5.84 2.78
N ALA A 57 7.06 6.17 1.64
CA ALA A 57 5.61 6.22 1.48
C ALA A 57 4.96 4.85 1.73
N ALA A 58 5.51 3.76 1.16
CA ALA A 58 4.95 2.42 1.27
C ALA A 58 5.08 1.85 2.69
N THR A 59 6.23 2.08 3.34
CA THR A 59 6.45 1.71 4.75
C THR A 59 5.44 2.40 5.66
N ILE A 60 5.25 3.71 5.50
CA ILE A 60 4.35 4.51 6.34
C ILE A 60 2.90 4.08 6.12
N ASP A 61 2.49 3.88 4.86
CA ASP A 61 1.13 3.46 4.51
C ASP A 61 0.81 2.11 5.14
N THR A 62 1.64 1.09 4.87
CA THR A 62 1.44 -0.28 5.36
C THR A 62 1.40 -0.33 6.88
N ALA A 63 2.30 0.41 7.56
CA ALA A 63 2.31 0.47 9.01
C ALA A 63 1.04 1.11 9.59
N ALA A 64 0.54 2.19 8.98
CA ALA A 64 -0.69 2.84 9.39
C ALA A 64 -1.92 1.94 9.19
N TRP A 65 -1.98 1.22 8.07
CA TRP A 65 -3.03 0.24 7.82
C TRP A 65 -2.98 -0.94 8.80
N VAL A 66 -1.81 -1.49 9.09
CA VAL A 66 -1.65 -2.57 10.09
C VAL A 66 -2.09 -2.08 11.47
N LEU A 67 -1.76 -0.85 11.85
CA LEU A 67 -2.20 -0.28 13.12
C LEU A 67 -3.73 -0.17 13.20
N LEU A 68 -4.40 0.25 12.13
CA LEU A 68 -5.86 0.26 12.05
C LEU A 68 -6.45 -1.15 12.12
N LEU A 69 -5.85 -2.11 11.42
CA LEU A 69 -6.27 -3.50 11.41
C LEU A 69 -6.20 -4.12 12.81
N LEU A 70 -5.11 -3.90 13.53
CA LEU A 70 -4.95 -4.35 14.92
C LEU A 70 -5.95 -3.65 15.85
N LEU A 71 -6.20 -2.35 15.65
CA LEU A 71 -7.18 -1.61 16.43
C LEU A 71 -8.60 -2.13 16.20
N PHE A 72 -8.95 -2.46 14.95
CA PHE A 72 -10.23 -3.07 14.58
C PHE A 72 -10.39 -4.47 15.21
N GLU A 73 -9.36 -5.31 15.14
CA GLU A 73 -9.35 -6.63 15.76
C GLU A 73 -9.52 -6.55 17.29
N LEU A 74 -8.86 -5.58 17.93
CA LEU A 74 -9.01 -5.34 19.37
C LEU A 74 -10.45 -4.95 19.72
N GLU A 75 -11.10 -4.13 18.90
CA GLU A 75 -12.49 -3.71 19.13
C GLU A 75 -13.49 -4.85 18.92
N THR A 76 -13.30 -5.66 17.89
CA THR A 76 -14.31 -6.65 17.47
C THR A 76 -14.12 -8.03 18.09
N ALA A 77 -12.88 -8.46 18.35
CA ALA A 77 -12.61 -9.85 18.77
C ALA A 77 -12.01 -9.99 20.17
N VAL A 78 -11.35 -8.96 20.71
CA VAL A 78 -10.56 -9.08 21.95
C VAL A 78 -11.20 -8.37 23.14
N LEU A 79 -11.66 -7.13 22.96
CA LEU A 79 -12.14 -6.31 24.08
C LEU A 79 -13.65 -6.51 24.31
N GLN A 80 -14.01 -6.62 25.59
CA GLN A 80 -15.42 -6.69 26.00
C GLN A 80 -16.10 -5.31 25.89
N PRO A 81 -17.42 -5.25 25.62
CA PRO A 81 -18.17 -3.99 25.50
C PRO A 81 -18.03 -3.06 26.71
N ASN A 82 -17.92 -3.61 27.92
CA ASN A 82 -17.74 -2.85 29.17
C ASN A 82 -16.37 -2.16 29.28
N THR A 83 -15.35 -2.68 28.60
CA THR A 83 -14.02 -2.04 28.55
C THR A 83 -13.99 -0.97 27.47
N LEU A 84 -14.59 -1.23 26.30
CA LEU A 84 -14.73 -0.27 25.21
C LEU A 84 -15.61 0.93 25.58
N SER A 85 -16.55 0.78 26.51
CA SER A 85 -17.39 1.89 26.97
C SER A 85 -16.65 2.95 27.79
N LYS A 86 -15.47 2.61 28.34
CA LYS A 86 -14.68 3.50 29.19
C LYS A 86 -14.17 4.72 28.41
N PRO A 87 -14.37 5.96 28.90
CA PRO A 87 -14.01 7.18 28.17
C PRO A 87 -12.55 7.25 27.72
N ARG A 88 -11.61 6.81 28.59
CA ARG A 88 -10.18 6.78 28.27
C ARG A 88 -9.87 5.88 27.07
N VAL A 89 -10.47 4.68 27.04
CA VAL A 89 -10.27 3.71 25.95
C VAL A 89 -10.83 4.26 24.65
N LYS A 90 -12.05 4.82 24.67
CA LYS A 90 -12.66 5.45 23.48
C LYS A 90 -11.80 6.57 22.90
N ILE A 91 -11.30 7.46 23.76
CA ILE A 91 -10.45 8.58 23.33
C ILE A 91 -9.14 8.04 22.74
N SER A 92 -8.49 7.07 23.40
CA SER A 92 -7.27 6.45 22.86
C SER A 92 -7.51 5.81 21.49
N PHE A 93 -8.59 5.06 21.31
CA PHE A 93 -8.93 4.44 20.02
C PHE A 93 -9.20 5.50 18.95
N ALA A 94 -9.96 6.55 19.27
CA ALA A 94 -10.23 7.64 18.34
C ALA A 94 -8.94 8.37 17.93
N LEU A 95 -8.03 8.66 18.87
CA LEU A 95 -6.75 9.30 18.58
C LEU A 95 -5.87 8.42 17.70
N ILE A 96 -5.76 7.12 17.97
CA ILE A 96 -4.98 6.18 17.15
C ILE A 96 -5.55 6.12 15.72
N ARG A 97 -6.88 6.12 15.55
CA ARG A 97 -7.50 6.17 14.21
C ARG A 97 -7.16 7.45 13.46
N VAL A 98 -7.38 8.60 14.09
CA VAL A 98 -7.09 9.90 13.47
C VAL A 98 -5.62 10.01 13.09
N PHE A 99 -4.72 9.54 13.97
CA PHE A 99 -3.29 9.46 13.71
C PHE A 99 -3.00 8.58 12.49
N SER A 100 -3.55 7.36 12.44
CA SER A 100 -3.32 6.42 11.34
C SER A 100 -3.87 6.93 10.01
N TYR A 101 -5.09 7.46 9.98
CA TYR A 101 -5.66 8.11 8.79
C TYR A 101 -4.83 9.30 8.32
N GLY A 102 -4.26 10.07 9.27
CA GLY A 102 -3.30 11.12 8.96
C GLY A 102 -2.09 10.59 8.19
N PHE A 103 -1.49 9.48 8.62
CA PHE A 103 -0.37 8.85 7.93
C PHE A 103 -0.75 8.25 6.57
N ILE A 104 -1.96 7.69 6.42
CA ILE A 104 -2.43 7.17 5.12
C ILE A 104 -2.57 8.31 4.10
N ILE A 105 -3.18 9.44 4.49
CA ILE A 105 -3.28 10.62 3.62
C ILE A 105 -1.89 11.18 3.30
N TYR A 106 -0.98 11.11 4.27
CA TYR A 106 0.39 11.54 4.10
C TYR A 106 1.19 10.65 3.15
N ALA A 107 1.02 9.33 3.23
CA ALA A 107 1.61 8.39 2.28
C ALA A 107 1.04 8.57 0.87
N PHE A 108 -0.28 8.83 0.76
CA PHE A 108 -0.91 9.20 -0.52
C PHE A 108 -0.24 10.42 -1.17
N TYR A 109 0.05 11.45 -0.37
CA TYR A 109 0.85 12.59 -0.83
C TYR A 109 2.26 12.18 -1.27
N GLY A 110 2.90 11.25 -0.55
CA GLY A 110 4.18 10.65 -0.92
C GLY A 110 4.16 10.01 -2.32
N TYR A 111 3.15 9.19 -2.63
CA TYR A 111 2.99 8.59 -3.96
C TYR A 111 2.82 9.64 -5.06
N ILE A 112 2.02 10.69 -4.82
CA ILE A 112 1.89 11.82 -5.77
C ILE A 112 3.24 12.51 -5.97
N SER A 113 3.98 12.77 -4.89
CA SER A 113 5.31 13.41 -4.97
C SER A 113 6.30 12.56 -5.77
N LYS A 114 6.31 11.23 -5.54
CA LYS A 114 7.14 10.26 -6.28
C LYS A 114 6.80 10.31 -7.77
N MET A 115 5.51 10.29 -8.14
CA MET A 115 5.05 10.40 -9.53
C MET A 115 5.50 11.71 -10.21
N LEU A 116 5.42 12.84 -9.49
CA LEU A 116 5.85 14.13 -10.01
C LEU A 116 7.38 14.21 -10.17
N LEU A 117 8.15 13.64 -9.22
CA LEU A 117 9.60 13.58 -9.31
C LEU A 117 10.04 12.80 -10.55
N ILE A 118 9.51 11.58 -10.73
CA ILE A 118 9.89 10.67 -11.82
C ILE A 118 9.45 11.19 -13.20
N SER A 119 8.52 12.14 -13.25
CA SER A 119 8.17 12.87 -14.48
C SER A 119 9.24 13.90 -14.88
N GLY A 120 10.11 14.32 -13.96
CA GLY A 120 11.14 15.33 -14.14
C GLY A 120 12.43 14.81 -14.79
N ILE A 121 12.32 14.18 -15.95
CA ILE A 121 13.48 13.67 -16.70
C ILE A 121 13.97 14.67 -17.75
N SER A 122 15.26 14.64 -18.06
CA SER A 122 15.84 15.40 -19.16
C SER A 122 16.79 14.54 -20.01
N PRO A 123 16.91 14.80 -21.32
CA PRO A 123 17.88 14.11 -22.15
C PRO A 123 19.31 14.28 -21.59
N TYR A 124 20.07 13.19 -21.57
CA TYR A 124 21.43 13.16 -21.06
C TYR A 124 22.39 12.62 -22.12
N PRO A 125 22.87 13.49 -23.03
CA PRO A 125 23.77 13.08 -24.09
C PRO A 125 25.15 12.75 -23.49
N ILE A 126 25.60 11.51 -23.68
CA ILE A 126 26.90 11.01 -23.24
C ILE A 126 27.42 9.99 -24.26
N ASP A 127 28.67 10.12 -24.68
CA ASP A 127 29.26 9.24 -25.69
C ASP A 127 29.80 7.94 -25.07
N ASP A 128 30.36 8.02 -23.86
CA ASP A 128 30.86 6.88 -23.08
C ASP A 128 30.11 6.77 -21.76
N VAL A 129 29.11 5.88 -21.73
CA VAL A 129 28.29 5.62 -20.54
C VAL A 129 29.14 4.99 -19.43
N CYS A 130 30.16 4.20 -19.77
CA CYS A 130 30.99 3.51 -18.78
C CYS A 130 31.91 4.45 -17.99
N ALA A 131 32.20 5.65 -18.52
CA ALA A 131 32.87 6.71 -17.77
C ALA A 131 32.06 7.20 -16.55
N LEU A 132 30.76 6.92 -16.49
CA LEU A 132 29.88 7.31 -15.38
C LEU A 132 30.01 6.39 -14.16
N ILE A 133 30.62 5.20 -14.31
CA ILE A 133 30.87 4.28 -13.19
C ILE A 133 31.68 4.98 -12.09
N ALA A 134 32.74 5.68 -12.48
CA ALA A 134 33.60 6.43 -11.55
C ALA A 134 32.91 7.62 -10.87
N GLN A 135 31.73 8.01 -11.35
CA GLN A 135 30.97 9.15 -10.85
C GLN A 135 29.81 8.74 -9.92
N ASN A 136 29.70 7.45 -9.58
CA ASN A 136 28.63 6.87 -8.77
C ASN A 136 27.23 7.13 -9.37
N PHE A 137 27.09 6.88 -10.67
CA PHE A 137 25.76 6.85 -11.29
C PHE A 137 25.06 5.51 -10.99
N SER A 138 23.74 5.58 -10.92
CA SER A 138 22.86 4.41 -10.82
C SER A 138 22.03 4.27 -12.10
N THR A 139 21.62 3.04 -12.39
CA THR A 139 20.67 2.73 -13.45
C THR A 139 19.31 2.37 -12.86
N ILE A 140 18.32 2.11 -13.71
CA ILE A 140 16.94 1.76 -13.33
C ILE A 140 16.78 0.26 -13.54
N ASP A 141 16.47 -0.46 -12.46
CA ASP A 141 16.00 -1.84 -12.57
C ASP A 141 14.47 -1.88 -12.50
N ASN A 142 13.90 -1.32 -11.43
CA ASN A 142 12.46 -1.14 -11.28
C ASN A 142 12.15 0.24 -10.64
N LEU A 143 10.92 0.46 -10.16
CA LEU A 143 10.50 1.74 -9.58
C LEU A 143 11.24 2.10 -8.28
N ASP A 144 11.56 1.11 -7.46
CA ASP A 144 12.14 1.28 -6.12
C ASP A 144 13.59 0.78 -6.03
N GLU A 145 14.13 0.24 -7.12
CA GLU A 145 15.50 -0.26 -7.20
C GLU A 145 16.35 0.49 -8.23
N TYR A 146 17.33 1.24 -7.72
CA TYR A 146 18.32 1.97 -8.51
C TYR A 146 19.73 1.42 -8.26
N PRO A 147 20.11 0.28 -8.85
CA PRO A 147 21.43 -0.29 -8.65
C PRO A 147 22.52 0.60 -9.23
N MET A 148 23.69 0.57 -8.61
CA MET A 148 24.87 1.27 -9.12
C MET A 148 25.24 0.79 -10.51
N LEU A 149 25.68 1.73 -11.36
CA LEU A 149 26.14 1.43 -12.70
C LEU A 149 27.41 0.60 -12.64
N VAL A 150 27.35 -0.60 -13.22
CA VAL A 150 28.48 -1.53 -13.34
C VAL A 150 28.84 -1.74 -14.81
N VAL A 151 29.95 -2.45 -15.06
CA VAL A 151 30.49 -2.70 -16.40
C VAL A 151 29.45 -3.35 -17.33
N ASP A 152 28.70 -4.34 -16.83
CA ASP A 152 27.68 -5.03 -17.61
C ASP A 152 26.57 -4.07 -18.04
N SER A 153 25.93 -3.39 -17.08
CA SER A 153 24.84 -2.44 -17.35
C SER A 153 25.28 -1.26 -18.21
N CYS A 154 26.49 -0.71 -18.01
CA CYS A 154 26.98 0.39 -18.84
C CYS A 154 27.19 -0.04 -20.30
N SER A 155 27.65 -1.27 -20.53
CA SER A 155 27.84 -1.79 -21.89
C SER A 155 26.51 -1.96 -22.63
N HIS A 156 25.45 -2.35 -21.92
CA HIS A 156 24.09 -2.44 -22.48
C HIS A 156 23.49 -1.07 -22.80
N LEU A 157 23.75 -0.07 -21.96
CA LEU A 157 23.24 1.30 -22.14
C LEU A 157 24.06 2.12 -23.14
N ASN A 158 25.26 1.65 -23.52
CA ASN A 158 26.13 2.39 -24.41
C ASN A 158 25.51 2.54 -25.80
N ASN A 159 25.64 3.73 -26.40
CA ASN A 159 24.99 4.13 -27.66
C ASN A 159 23.45 4.15 -27.64
N GLN A 160 22.81 4.13 -26.47
CA GLN A 160 21.37 4.33 -26.35
C GLN A 160 21.05 5.79 -26.03
N GLU A 161 19.83 6.22 -26.38
CA GLU A 161 19.33 7.51 -25.92
C GLU A 161 18.99 7.43 -24.43
N LEU A 162 19.76 8.18 -23.63
CA LEU A 162 19.62 8.18 -22.18
C LEU A 162 18.94 9.45 -21.68
N PHE A 163 18.17 9.27 -20.62
CA PHE A 163 17.55 10.34 -19.86
C PHE A 163 18.02 10.25 -18.42
N LYS A 164 18.12 11.41 -17.79
CA LYS A 164 18.57 11.57 -16.41
C LYS A 164 17.47 12.21 -15.59
N LEU A 165 17.33 11.75 -14.34
CA LEU A 165 16.45 12.40 -13.37
C LEU A 165 17.06 13.72 -12.92
N ASN A 166 16.28 14.80 -12.99
CA ASN A 166 16.78 16.13 -12.67
C ASN A 166 17.33 16.21 -11.24
N GLY A 167 18.57 16.67 -11.11
CA GLY A 167 19.26 16.80 -9.82
C GLY A 167 19.81 15.49 -9.23
N GLN A 168 19.58 14.34 -9.87
CA GLN A 168 19.99 13.02 -9.36
C GLN A 168 20.95 12.31 -10.31
N LYS A 169 21.75 11.37 -9.81
CA LYS A 169 22.69 10.58 -10.61
C LYS A 169 22.07 9.26 -11.09
N ILE A 170 20.83 9.32 -11.55
CA ILE A 170 20.08 8.15 -12.05
C ILE A 170 19.87 8.33 -13.54
N ILE A 171 20.25 7.32 -14.33
CA ILE A 171 20.12 7.29 -15.78
C ILE A 171 19.37 6.05 -16.25
N GLY A 172 18.64 6.19 -17.35
CA GLY A 172 17.91 5.08 -17.97
C GLY A 172 17.44 5.44 -19.37
N THR A 173 17.00 4.41 -20.09
CA THR A 173 16.39 4.53 -21.41
C THR A 173 14.98 5.13 -21.33
N ALA A 174 14.46 5.62 -22.46
CA ALA A 174 13.08 6.10 -22.55
C ALA A 174 12.05 5.04 -22.09
N ASP A 175 12.28 3.77 -22.46
CA ASP A 175 11.38 2.66 -22.11
C ASP A 175 11.38 2.38 -20.60
N GLN A 176 12.56 2.36 -19.96
CA GLN A 176 12.67 2.21 -18.51
C GLN A 176 11.96 3.34 -17.77
N TRP A 177 12.17 4.60 -18.20
CA TRP A 177 11.48 5.74 -17.62
C TRP A 177 9.97 5.65 -17.80
N SER A 178 9.50 5.27 -18.99
CA SER A 178 8.07 5.09 -19.24
C SER A 178 7.46 4.01 -18.37
N ALA A 179 8.16 2.88 -18.17
CA ALA A 179 7.70 1.78 -17.33
C ALA A 179 7.49 2.22 -15.87
N ILE A 180 8.49 2.88 -15.26
CA ILE A 180 8.37 3.34 -13.87
C ILE A 180 7.39 4.52 -13.71
N GLN A 181 7.21 5.36 -14.75
CA GLN A 181 6.17 6.39 -14.77
C GLN A 181 4.75 5.81 -14.78
N TRP A 182 4.55 4.63 -15.38
CA TRP A 182 3.27 3.94 -15.26
C TRP A 182 3.07 3.31 -13.89
N LEU A 183 4.12 2.69 -13.31
CA LEU A 183 4.06 2.12 -11.96
C LEU A 183 3.68 3.19 -10.91
N THR A 184 4.32 4.37 -10.94
CA THR A 184 3.94 5.46 -10.01
C THR A 184 2.49 5.91 -10.12
N ARG A 185 1.88 5.84 -11.32
CA ARG A 185 0.46 6.14 -11.49
C ARG A 185 -0.40 5.05 -10.86
N VAL A 186 0.02 3.79 -10.98
CA VAL A 186 -0.64 2.65 -10.33
C VAL A 186 -0.60 2.80 -8.81
N ASP A 187 0.52 3.21 -8.21
CA ASP A 187 0.61 3.47 -6.77
C ASP A 187 -0.40 4.52 -6.29
N VAL A 188 -0.48 5.65 -7.02
CA VAL A 188 -1.43 6.73 -6.73
C VAL A 188 -2.87 6.23 -6.86
N ILE A 189 -3.19 5.50 -7.93
CA ILE A 189 -4.52 4.93 -8.17
C ILE A 189 -4.88 3.92 -7.08
N ASN A 190 -3.96 3.04 -6.70
CA ASN A 190 -4.18 2.05 -5.64
C ASN A 190 -4.46 2.74 -4.30
N SER A 191 -3.61 3.69 -3.90
CA SER A 191 -3.74 4.40 -2.63
C SER A 191 -5.06 5.18 -2.53
N ILE A 192 -5.44 5.94 -3.56
CA ILE A 192 -6.75 6.64 -3.55
C ILE A 192 -7.92 5.64 -3.54
N THR A 193 -7.79 4.51 -4.23
CA THR A 193 -8.84 3.48 -4.27
C THR A 193 -9.06 2.86 -2.89
N TRP A 194 -7.99 2.56 -2.13
CA TRP A 194 -8.10 2.09 -0.75
C TRP A 194 -8.76 3.10 0.19
N ILE A 195 -8.40 4.39 0.07
CA ILE A 195 -9.06 5.47 0.82
C ILE A 195 -10.56 5.48 0.50
N MET A 196 -10.94 5.36 -0.78
CA MET A 196 -12.34 5.31 -1.19
C MET A 196 -13.06 4.06 -0.66
N VAL A 197 -12.41 2.90 -0.62
CA VAL A 197 -12.97 1.68 -0.01
C VAL A 197 -13.32 1.92 1.44
N VAL A 198 -12.42 2.50 2.24
CA VAL A 198 -12.71 2.81 3.64
C VAL A 198 -13.82 3.84 3.79
N LEU A 199 -13.84 4.89 2.98
CA LEU A 199 -14.92 5.88 3.02
C LEU A 199 -16.29 5.24 2.73
N VAL A 200 -16.37 4.33 1.76
CA VAL A 200 -17.60 3.59 1.44
C VAL A 200 -17.98 2.67 2.60
N LEU A 201 -17.03 1.93 3.18
CA LEU A 201 -17.28 1.06 4.32
C LEU A 201 -17.77 1.83 5.56
N GLU A 202 -17.14 2.96 5.87
CA GLU A 202 -17.60 3.83 6.97
C GLU A 202 -19.00 4.39 6.71
N ALA A 203 -19.30 4.78 5.46
CA ALA A 203 -20.61 5.27 5.08
C ALA A 203 -21.69 4.17 5.23
N ASP A 204 -21.40 2.96 4.77
CA ASP A 204 -22.29 1.80 4.92
C ASP A 204 -22.60 1.54 6.40
N VAL A 205 -21.57 1.45 7.25
CA VAL A 205 -21.75 1.22 8.70
C VAL A 205 -22.60 2.31 9.34
N ARG A 206 -22.36 3.59 9.02
CA ARG A 206 -23.15 4.71 9.56
C ARG A 206 -24.60 4.69 9.10
N LEU A 207 -24.84 4.39 7.82
CA LEU A 207 -26.20 4.31 7.26
C LEU A 207 -26.97 3.11 7.84
N GLN A 208 -26.28 2.01 8.09
CA GLN A 208 -26.85 0.81 8.68
C GLN A 208 -27.24 1.06 10.15
N GLN A 209 -26.39 1.73 10.93
CA GLN A 209 -26.73 2.16 12.31
C GLN A 209 -27.94 3.10 12.38
N GLN A 210 -28.26 3.81 11.30
CA GLN A 210 -29.43 4.68 11.21
C GLN A 210 -30.67 3.97 10.66
N SER A 211 -30.61 2.66 10.36
CA SER A 211 -31.68 1.90 9.68
C SER A 211 -32.07 2.50 8.32
N ARG A 212 -31.11 3.13 7.62
CA ARG A 212 -31.31 3.78 6.31
C ARG A 212 -30.63 3.05 5.16
N PHE A 213 -29.98 1.93 5.44
CA PHE A 213 -29.25 1.14 4.46
C PHE A 213 -30.16 0.11 3.79
N GLU A 214 -31.10 0.60 2.96
CA GLU A 214 -32.11 -0.23 2.30
C GLU A 214 -32.21 0.04 0.78
N GLY A 215 -32.67 -0.98 0.05
CA GLY A 215 -33.04 -0.88 -1.37
C GLY A 215 -31.92 -0.41 -2.30
N THR A 216 -32.16 0.70 -3.00
CA THR A 216 -31.26 1.25 -4.02
C THR A 216 -29.90 1.63 -3.46
N LEU A 217 -29.84 2.11 -2.21
CA LEU A 217 -28.58 2.57 -1.60
C LEU A 217 -27.59 1.43 -1.39
N VAL A 218 -28.08 0.25 -1.00
CA VAL A 218 -27.30 -0.99 -0.87
C VAL A 218 -26.77 -1.42 -2.24
N SER A 219 -27.60 -1.33 -3.28
CA SER A 219 -27.22 -1.74 -4.63
C SER A 219 -26.14 -0.83 -5.21
N VAL A 220 -26.23 0.48 -4.98
CA VAL A 220 -25.21 1.46 -5.38
C VAL A 220 -23.90 1.22 -4.64
N SER A 221 -23.94 1.02 -3.31
CA SER A 221 -22.73 0.73 -2.53
C SER A 221 -22.03 -0.55 -3.02
N LYS A 222 -22.79 -1.62 -3.27
CA LYS A 222 -22.26 -2.86 -3.86
C LYS A 222 -21.57 -2.63 -5.21
N LEU A 223 -22.20 -1.87 -6.11
CA LEU A 223 -21.61 -1.57 -7.42
C LEU A 223 -20.30 -0.78 -7.28
N ILE A 224 -20.28 0.23 -6.39
CA ILE A 224 -19.08 1.01 -6.11
C ILE A 224 -17.96 0.11 -5.57
N LYS A 225 -18.24 -0.76 -4.60
CA LYS A 225 -17.24 -1.70 -4.06
C LYS A 225 -16.71 -2.64 -5.13
N ILE A 226 -17.58 -3.21 -5.98
CA ILE A 226 -17.14 -4.07 -7.10
C ILE A 226 -16.17 -3.31 -8.00
N LEU A 227 -16.49 -2.07 -8.36
CA LEU A 227 -15.61 -1.24 -9.17
C LEU A 227 -14.27 -0.99 -8.48
N LEU A 228 -14.28 -0.57 -7.21
CA LEU A 228 -13.07 -0.30 -6.44
C LEU A 228 -12.19 -1.55 -6.29
N TYR A 229 -12.76 -2.69 -5.91
CA TYR A 229 -12.01 -3.95 -5.81
C TYR A 229 -11.49 -4.45 -7.15
N THR A 230 -12.20 -4.18 -8.25
CA THR A 230 -11.69 -4.47 -9.60
C THR A 230 -10.46 -3.62 -9.93
N ILE A 231 -10.47 -2.33 -9.56
CA ILE A 231 -9.32 -1.43 -9.72
C ILE A 231 -8.13 -1.93 -8.89
N LEU A 232 -8.36 -2.29 -7.62
CA LEU A 232 -7.31 -2.84 -6.74
C LEU A 232 -6.72 -4.15 -7.29
N PHE A 233 -7.57 -5.04 -7.79
CA PHE A 233 -7.12 -6.28 -8.41
C PHE A 233 -6.31 -6.03 -9.69
N ALA A 234 -6.72 -5.05 -10.50
CA ALA A 234 -5.96 -4.65 -11.68
C ALA A 234 -4.60 -4.06 -11.32
N ALA A 235 -4.52 -3.23 -10.26
CA ALA A 235 -3.25 -2.72 -9.73
C ALA A 235 -2.33 -3.85 -9.26
N ALA A 236 -2.85 -4.77 -8.43
CA ALA A 236 -2.13 -5.99 -8.00
C ALA A 236 -1.57 -6.76 -9.20
N THR A 237 -2.43 -7.03 -10.20
CA THR A 237 -2.03 -7.74 -11.42
C THR A 237 -0.93 -6.98 -12.18
N TYR A 238 -1.02 -5.65 -12.25
CA TYR A 238 -0.02 -4.83 -12.92
C TYR A 238 1.36 -4.94 -12.26
N TRP A 239 1.44 -4.83 -10.93
CA TRP A 239 2.70 -5.05 -10.20
C TRP A 239 3.25 -6.45 -10.43
N GLY A 240 2.40 -7.48 -10.38
CA GLY A 240 2.84 -8.87 -10.56
C GLY A 240 3.46 -9.17 -11.93
N PHE A 241 3.19 -8.37 -12.96
CA PHE A 241 3.78 -8.53 -14.30
C PHE A 241 4.90 -7.54 -14.62
N LEU A 242 4.81 -6.32 -14.11
CA LEU A 242 5.64 -5.18 -14.57
C LEU A 242 6.30 -4.41 -13.43
N GLY A 243 5.91 -4.65 -12.18
CA GLY A 243 6.44 -3.98 -11.00
C GLY A 243 7.25 -4.93 -10.13
N ASP A 244 7.37 -4.58 -8.85
CA ASP A 244 8.03 -5.41 -7.87
C ASP A 244 7.08 -6.47 -7.26
N PHE A 245 7.66 -7.60 -6.84
CA PHE A 245 6.92 -8.69 -6.23
C PHE A 245 6.34 -8.31 -4.86
N LEU A 246 7.03 -7.47 -4.08
CA LEU A 246 6.56 -7.05 -2.77
C LEU A 246 5.26 -6.25 -2.88
N ASP A 247 5.16 -5.34 -3.85
CA ASP A 247 3.93 -4.56 -4.12
C ASP A 247 2.74 -5.46 -4.45
N PHE A 248 2.94 -6.43 -5.35
CA PHE A 248 1.92 -7.42 -5.68
C PHE A 248 1.50 -8.22 -4.45
N TRP A 249 2.48 -8.71 -3.69
CA TRP A 249 2.25 -9.53 -2.52
C TRP A 249 1.49 -8.76 -1.44
N ASP A 250 1.88 -7.53 -1.15
CA ASP A 250 1.19 -6.67 -0.20
C ASP A 250 -0.25 -6.39 -0.62
N ALA A 251 -0.48 -6.00 -1.88
CA ALA A 251 -1.81 -5.75 -2.42
C ALA A 251 -2.72 -6.99 -2.33
N PHE A 252 -2.18 -8.18 -2.64
CA PHE A 252 -2.90 -9.44 -2.50
C PHE A 252 -3.28 -9.70 -1.04
N MET A 253 -2.35 -9.51 -0.10
CA MET A 253 -2.58 -9.73 1.32
C MET A 253 -3.61 -8.74 1.90
N TRP A 254 -3.63 -7.49 1.44
CA TRP A 254 -4.66 -6.51 1.81
C TRP A 254 -6.04 -6.88 1.28
N LEU A 255 -6.16 -7.35 0.03
CA LEU A 255 -7.43 -7.85 -0.50
C LEU A 255 -7.98 -9.01 0.34
N VAL A 256 -7.10 -9.95 0.73
CA VAL A 256 -7.46 -11.05 1.63
C VAL A 256 -7.86 -10.56 3.02
N ALA A 257 -7.13 -9.59 3.59
CA ALA A 257 -7.45 -9.02 4.90
C ALA A 257 -8.81 -8.30 4.91
N PHE A 258 -9.08 -7.46 3.92
CA PHE A 258 -10.35 -6.74 3.80
C PHE A 258 -11.54 -7.67 3.55
N PHE A 259 -11.34 -8.76 2.79
CA PHE A 259 -12.35 -9.80 2.67
C PHE A 259 -12.78 -10.35 4.04
N PHE A 260 -11.84 -10.56 4.97
CA PHE A 260 -12.18 -11.00 6.33
C PHE A 260 -12.88 -9.93 7.16
N ILE A 261 -12.44 -8.67 7.06
CA ILE A 261 -13.08 -7.55 7.76
C ILE A 261 -14.53 -7.46 7.34
N GLU A 262 -14.81 -7.46 6.03
CA GLU A 262 -16.18 -7.37 5.52
C GLU A 262 -17.01 -8.59 5.93
N MET A 263 -16.48 -9.81 5.82
CA MET A 263 -17.21 -11.00 6.24
C MET A 263 -17.56 -10.97 7.74
N ASN A 264 -16.66 -10.49 8.60
CA ASN A 264 -16.94 -10.38 10.03
C ASN A 264 -17.96 -9.28 10.32
N LEU A 265 -17.84 -8.13 9.66
CA LEU A 265 -18.79 -7.03 9.79
C LEU A 265 -20.23 -7.49 9.47
N PHE A 266 -20.41 -8.29 8.41
CA PHE A 266 -21.74 -8.77 7.99
C PHE A 266 -22.21 -10.06 8.71
N LYS A 267 -21.33 -10.79 9.40
CA LYS A 267 -21.70 -11.99 10.17
C LYS A 267 -22.36 -11.66 11.51
N ASP A 268 -21.87 -10.66 12.21
CA ASP A 268 -22.46 -10.21 13.49
C ASP A 268 -23.91 -9.73 13.28
N ASP A 269 -24.24 -9.25 12.08
CA ASP A 269 -25.59 -8.79 11.72
C ASP A 269 -26.61 -9.93 11.49
N GLN A 270 -26.18 -11.15 11.15
CA GLN A 270 -27.10 -12.29 10.96
C GLN A 270 -27.37 -13.07 12.26
N ALA A 271 -26.59 -12.80 13.32
CA ALA A 271 -26.72 -13.47 14.61
C ALA A 271 -27.76 -12.80 15.55
N GLU A 272 -28.24 -11.59 15.25
CA GLU A 272 -29.35 -10.95 15.99
C GLU A 272 -30.57 -10.65 15.10
N PRO A 273 -31.44 -11.65 14.80
CA PRO A 273 -32.79 -11.36 14.31
C PRO A 273 -33.80 -11.13 15.45
N ASN A 274 -33.39 -11.08 16.73
CA ASN A 274 -34.34 -10.85 17.83
C ASN A 274 -33.65 -10.42 19.13
N ILE A 275 -33.69 -9.11 19.44
CA ILE A 275 -33.95 -8.49 20.75
C ILE A 275 -33.77 -6.96 20.55
N ARG A 276 -34.81 -6.31 20.04
CA ARG A 276 -35.35 -5.05 20.55
C ARG A 276 -36.69 -4.74 19.90
#